data_AF-A0A371P8K6-F1
#
_entry.id   AF-A0A371P8K6-F1
#
_cell.length_a   1.000
_cell.length_b   1.000
_cell.length_c   1.000
_cell.angle_alpha   90.00
_cell.angle_beta   90.00
_cell.angle_gamma   90.00
#
_symmetry.space_group_name_H-M   'P 1'
#
loop_
_entity.id
_entity.type
_entity.pdbx_description
1 polymer ?
#
loop_
_entity_poly.entity_id
_entity_poly.type
_entity_poly.pdbx_seq_one_letter_code
_entity_poly.pdbx_strand_id
1 'polypeptide(L)'
;MTVGRAARNAGGWLLTAVGVVVIIVATTADYRFSGSAGVLIAVAAAVSTLVPVLVGAAYLAVRRRNRTTEAVEGATVSPRARAVQTSLASVLDRVNDSTDDALGLHRVVLGDRLKLTAAALLEVGDRWDALSFIWFVRPSQAGDFPRSQHLRNLPAWAQDAVVLLDLRRELQLRGTESALSDEPGFYRHGFARVCEAARRTGSSELVDALLAARRDVGQPQRLLELLDDVQVWGGLAQLPPGSAR
;
A
#
# COMPACT_ATOMS: atom_id res chain seq x y z
N MET A 1 -2.11 -7.36 12.56
CA MET A 1 -0.98 -6.40 12.39
C MET A 1 0.21 -6.94 13.17
N THR A 2 1.27 -7.39 12.50
CA THR A 2 2.36 -8.14 13.15
C THR A 2 3.32 -7.23 13.93
N VAL A 3 3.51 -7.56 15.20
CA VAL A 3 4.38 -6.91 16.20
C VAL A 3 5.81 -6.63 15.68
N GLY A 4 6.31 -7.43 14.73
CA GLY A 4 7.64 -7.24 14.12
C GLY A 4 7.81 -5.95 13.29
N ARG A 5 6.75 -5.38 12.69
CA ARG A 5 6.83 -4.08 12.01
C ARG A 5 6.79 -2.91 12.99
N ALA A 6 6.05 -3.05 14.09
CA ALA A 6 6.04 -2.06 15.16
C ALA A 6 7.41 -2.00 15.87
N ALA A 7 8.08 -3.14 16.06
CA ALA A 7 9.41 -3.22 16.67
C ALA A 7 10.53 -2.62 15.79
N ARG A 8 10.51 -2.83 14.47
CA ARG A 8 11.48 -2.19 13.54
C ARG A 8 11.29 -0.69 13.45
N ASN A 9 10.04 -0.21 13.41
CA ASN A 9 9.76 1.22 13.45
C ASN A 9 10.17 1.81 14.81
N ALA A 10 9.86 1.13 15.92
CA ALA A 10 10.26 1.57 17.26
C ALA A 10 11.80 1.62 17.46
N GLY A 11 12.55 0.73 16.79
CA GLY A 11 14.01 0.73 16.83
C GLY A 11 14.64 1.98 16.19
N GLY A 12 14.08 2.43 15.06
CA GLY A 12 14.49 3.70 14.44
C GLY A 12 14.20 4.88 15.36
N TRP A 13 13.00 4.94 15.94
CA TRP A 13 12.59 5.96 16.89
C TRP A 13 13.41 5.99 18.18
N LEU A 14 13.79 4.82 18.72
CA LEU A 14 14.67 4.69 19.87
C LEU A 14 16.08 5.17 19.54
N LEU A 15 16.62 4.88 18.36
CA LEU A 15 17.91 5.39 17.90
C LEU A 15 17.92 6.90 17.75
N THR A 16 16.85 7.50 17.21
CA THR A 16 16.74 8.96 17.13
C THR A 16 16.59 9.60 18.50
N ALA A 17 15.80 9.00 19.39
CA ALA A 17 15.67 9.47 20.77
C ALA A 17 17.00 9.37 21.54
N VAL A 18 17.73 8.27 21.40
CA VAL A 18 19.08 8.07 21.96
C VAL A 18 20.05 9.08 21.36
N GLY A 19 20.03 9.31 20.04
CA GLY A 19 20.87 10.32 19.39
C GLY A 19 20.61 11.74 19.90
N VAL A 20 19.34 12.13 20.06
CA VAL A 20 18.94 13.42 20.64
C VAL A 20 19.40 13.51 22.10
N VAL A 21 19.20 12.46 22.90
CA VAL A 21 19.67 12.42 24.29
C VAL A 21 21.19 12.51 24.38
N VAL A 22 21.93 11.80 23.52
CA VAL A 22 23.40 11.85 23.45
C VAL A 22 23.88 13.24 23.04
N ILE A 23 23.24 13.90 22.06
CA ILE A 23 23.56 15.27 21.67
C ILE A 23 23.31 16.23 22.83
N ILE A 24 22.17 16.11 23.53
CA ILE A 24 21.84 16.94 24.71
C ILE A 24 22.85 16.71 25.84
N VAL A 25 23.18 15.45 26.14
CA VAL A 25 24.13 15.10 27.21
C VAL A 25 25.55 15.56 26.84
N ALA A 26 25.99 15.37 25.60
CA ALA A 26 27.32 15.81 25.16
C ALA A 26 27.45 17.34 25.13
N THR A 27 26.39 18.06 24.73
CA THR A 27 26.39 19.53 24.69
C THR A 27 26.19 20.18 26.07
N THR A 28 25.58 19.48 27.03
CA THR A 28 25.44 19.96 28.42
C THR A 28 26.62 19.55 29.31
N ALA A 29 27.35 18.49 28.97
CA ALA A 29 28.54 18.05 29.71
C ALA A 29 29.82 18.80 29.35
N ASP A 30 29.87 19.47 28.19
CA ASP A 30 31.05 20.19 27.72
C ASP A 30 30.98 21.68 28.09
N TYR A 31 31.74 22.08 29.11
CA TYR A 31 31.82 23.42 29.71
C TYR A 31 32.30 24.53 28.74
N ARG A 32 32.63 24.16 27.51
CA ARG A 32 33.05 25.06 26.42
C ARG A 32 31.89 25.55 25.55
N PHE A 33 30.73 24.91 25.60
CA PHE A 33 29.53 25.38 24.90
C PHE A 33 28.74 26.31 25.82
N SER A 34 28.47 27.55 25.38
CA SER A 34 27.56 28.42 26.12
C SER A 34 26.19 27.74 26.23
N GLY A 35 25.55 27.75 27.39
CA GLY A 35 24.27 27.05 27.60
C GLY A 35 23.18 27.38 26.56
N SER A 36 23.25 28.56 25.95
CA SER A 36 22.41 28.97 24.81
C SER A 36 22.63 28.16 23.53
N ALA A 37 23.86 27.77 23.21
CA ALA A 37 24.19 26.95 22.04
C ALA A 37 23.72 25.49 22.21
N GLY A 38 23.86 24.93 23.42
CA GLY A 38 23.33 23.60 23.75
C GLY A 38 21.79 23.55 23.64
N VAL A 39 21.09 24.58 24.11
CA VAL A 39 19.62 24.70 23.94
C VAL A 39 19.24 24.82 22.46
N LEU A 40 19.96 25.63 21.67
CA LEU A 40 19.70 25.75 20.23
C LEU A 40 19.88 24.43 19.48
N ILE A 41 20.93 23.66 19.80
CA ILE A 41 21.18 22.35 19.20
C ILE A 41 20.10 21.34 19.63
N ALA A 42 19.71 21.33 20.90
CA ALA A 42 18.64 20.48 21.40
C ALA A 42 17.30 20.77 20.71
N VAL A 43 16.95 22.05 20.55
CA VAL A 43 15.76 22.48 19.82
C VAL A 43 15.85 22.09 18.35
N ALA A 44 17.00 22.33 17.69
CA ALA A 44 17.19 21.95 16.30
C ALA A 44 17.08 20.43 16.09
N ALA A 45 17.65 19.64 17.00
CA ALA A 45 17.55 18.18 16.97
C ALA A 45 16.11 17.70 17.21
N ALA A 46 15.40 18.26 18.21
CA ALA A 46 14.00 17.93 18.48
C ALA A 46 13.08 18.30 17.30
N VAL A 47 13.29 19.47 16.68
CA VAL A 47 12.54 19.87 15.49
C VAL A 47 12.85 18.94 14.31
N SER A 48 14.11 18.56 14.11
CA SER A 48 14.52 17.66 13.03
C SER A 48 13.91 16.26 13.14
N THR A 49 13.59 15.79 14.35
CA THR A 49 12.91 14.51 14.56
C THR A 49 11.39 14.61 14.51
N LEU A 50 10.81 15.67 15.07
CA LEU A 50 9.35 15.85 15.14
C LEU A 50 8.72 16.26 13.81
N VAL A 51 9.40 17.09 13.02
CA VAL A 51 8.84 17.62 11.77
C VAL A 51 8.50 16.51 10.76
N PRO A 52 9.41 15.56 10.42
CA PRO A 52 9.10 14.42 9.55
C PRO A 52 7.82 13.67 9.96
N VAL A 53 7.65 13.48 11.26
CA VAL A 53 6.59 12.69 11.86
C VAL A 53 5.27 13.41 11.76
N LEU A 54 5.26 14.70 12.11
CA LEU A 54 4.09 15.55 11.99
C LEU A 54 3.63 15.66 10.53
N VAL A 55 4.58 15.81 9.60
CA VAL A 55 4.29 15.84 8.16
C VAL A 55 3.73 14.49 7.69
N GLY A 56 4.31 13.36 8.11
CA GLY A 56 3.82 12.02 7.78
C GLY A 56 2.42 11.75 8.33
N ALA A 57 2.17 12.12 9.59
CA ALA A 57 0.86 12.01 10.22
C ALA A 57 -0.19 12.89 9.52
N ALA A 58 0.17 14.14 9.20
CA ALA A 58 -0.68 15.05 8.45
C ALA A 58 -0.99 14.51 7.05
N TYR A 59 0.00 13.96 6.36
CA TYR A 59 -0.19 13.32 5.06
C TYR A 59 -1.18 12.15 5.15
N LEU A 60 -0.98 11.23 6.09
CA LEU A 60 -1.88 10.09 6.28
C LEU A 60 -3.30 10.52 6.68
N ALA A 61 -3.44 11.57 7.49
CA ALA A 61 -4.74 12.11 7.87
C ALA A 61 -5.48 12.73 6.65
N VAL A 62 -4.79 13.56 5.86
CA VAL A 62 -5.34 14.15 4.63
C VAL A 62 -5.66 13.05 3.62
N ARG A 63 -4.77 12.07 3.44
CA ARG A 63 -4.97 10.89 2.59
C ARG A 63 -6.22 10.13 2.99
N ARG A 64 -6.37 9.79 4.28
CA ARG A 64 -7.55 9.08 4.80
C ARG A 64 -8.83 9.86 4.54
N ARG A 65 -8.82 11.17 4.78
CA ARG A 65 -9.96 12.05 4.51
C ARG A 65 -10.32 12.10 3.03
N ASN A 66 -9.34 12.32 2.15
CA ASN A 66 -9.57 12.36 0.71
C ASN A 66 -10.14 11.02 0.21
N ARG A 67 -9.64 9.89 0.72
CA ARG A 67 -10.18 8.56 0.40
C ARG A 67 -11.62 8.36 0.85
N THR A 68 -11.99 8.84 2.04
CA THR A 68 -13.38 8.77 2.49
C THR A 68 -14.30 9.61 1.60
N THR A 69 -13.82 10.72 1.05
CA THR A 69 -14.57 11.52 0.08
C THR A 69 -14.66 10.83 -1.29
N GLU A 70 -13.57 10.24 -1.79
CA GLU A 70 -13.58 9.47 -3.05
C GLU A 70 -14.48 8.23 -3.00
N ALA A 71 -14.69 7.66 -1.81
CA ALA A 71 -15.55 6.50 -1.63
C ALA A 71 -17.06 6.82 -1.72
N VAL A 72 -17.46 8.10 -1.67
CA VAL A 72 -18.85 8.52 -1.83
C VAL A 72 -19.13 8.76 -3.31
N GLU A 73 -20.09 8.03 -3.87
CA GLU A 73 -20.45 8.11 -5.28
C GLU A 73 -20.85 9.55 -5.66
N GLY A 74 -20.20 10.11 -6.69
CA GLY A 74 -20.41 11.49 -7.15
C GLY A 74 -19.67 12.58 -6.36
N ALA A 75 -19.02 12.25 -5.23
CA ALA A 75 -18.22 13.22 -4.49
C ALA A 75 -16.82 13.35 -5.11
N THR A 76 -16.39 14.58 -5.35
CA THR A 76 -15.05 14.87 -5.86
C THR A 76 -14.18 15.49 -4.76
N VAL A 77 -12.94 15.02 -4.63
CA VAL A 77 -11.97 15.65 -3.73
C VAL A 77 -11.68 17.05 -4.24
N SER A 78 -11.85 18.05 -3.37
CA SER A 78 -11.60 19.45 -3.74
C SER A 78 -10.16 19.66 -4.25
N PRO A 79 -9.94 20.55 -5.24
CA PRO A 79 -8.61 20.86 -5.74
C PRO A 79 -7.63 21.32 -4.63
N ARG A 80 -8.14 22.04 -3.63
CA ARG A 80 -7.36 22.47 -2.46
C ARG A 80 -6.87 21.29 -1.63
N ALA A 81 -7.72 20.31 -1.37
CA ALA A 81 -7.35 19.12 -0.60
C ALA A 81 -6.33 18.24 -1.34
N ARG A 82 -6.41 18.18 -2.69
CA ARG A 82 -5.37 17.56 -3.51
C ARG A 82 -4.05 18.34 -3.44
N ALA A 83 -4.09 19.67 -3.57
CA ALA A 83 -2.90 20.51 -3.47
C ALA A 83 -2.18 20.36 -2.11
N VAL A 84 -2.94 20.25 -1.01
CA VAL A 84 -2.38 19.97 0.34
C VAL A 84 -1.76 18.58 0.41
N GLN A 85 -2.40 17.55 -0.15
CA GLN A 85 -1.81 16.21 -0.19
C GLN A 85 -0.51 16.19 -1.02
N THR A 86 -0.49 16.87 -2.18
CA THR A 86 0.69 17.00 -3.04
C THR A 86 1.81 17.80 -2.37
N SER A 87 1.50 18.88 -1.65
CA SER A 87 2.51 19.65 -0.93
C SER A 87 3.12 18.83 0.20
N LEU A 88 2.31 18.13 1.00
CA LEU A 88 2.79 17.22 2.05
C LEU A 88 3.61 16.06 1.47
N ALA A 89 3.21 15.50 0.33
CA ALA A 89 4.00 14.51 -0.41
C ALA A 89 5.36 15.06 -0.84
N SER A 90 5.42 16.31 -1.34
CA SER A 90 6.69 16.95 -1.73
C SER A 90 7.63 17.25 -0.56
N VAL A 91 7.07 17.47 0.64
CA VAL A 91 7.85 17.63 1.86
C VAL A 91 8.34 16.26 2.33
N LEU A 92 7.51 15.22 2.26
CA LEU A 92 7.91 13.85 2.56
C LEU A 92 9.04 13.35 1.66
N ASP A 93 9.02 13.64 0.36
CA ASP A 93 10.12 13.23 -0.53
C ASP A 93 11.45 13.86 -0.09
N ARG A 94 11.45 15.18 0.16
CA ARG A 94 12.65 15.90 0.63
C ARG A 94 13.15 15.38 1.97
N VAL A 95 12.23 15.03 2.87
CA VAL A 95 12.56 14.43 4.17
C VAL A 95 13.11 13.02 3.98
N ASN A 96 12.50 12.19 3.15
CA ASN A 96 12.92 10.81 2.90
C ASN A 96 14.31 10.74 2.26
N ASP A 97 14.64 11.62 1.31
CA ASP A 97 15.97 11.72 0.71
C ASP A 97 17.05 12.04 1.76
N SER A 98 16.69 12.80 2.79
CA SER A 98 17.59 13.15 3.90
C SER A 98 17.61 12.15 5.07
N THR A 99 16.66 11.21 5.13
CA THR A 99 16.44 10.32 6.28
C THR A 99 16.38 8.83 5.93
N ASP A 100 16.75 8.46 4.70
CA ASP A 100 16.76 7.07 4.20
C ASP A 100 15.41 6.35 4.44
N ASP A 101 14.29 7.04 4.15
CA ASP A 101 12.90 6.56 4.35
C ASP A 101 12.62 6.01 5.77
N ALA A 102 13.13 6.65 6.81
CA ALA A 102 12.92 6.24 8.21
C ALA A 102 11.43 6.06 8.61
N LEU A 103 10.51 6.72 7.91
CA LEU A 103 9.06 6.61 8.13
C LEU A 103 8.38 5.53 7.27
N GLY A 104 9.07 4.95 6.29
CA GLY A 104 8.53 3.97 5.34
C GLY A 104 7.40 4.54 4.46
N LEU A 105 7.33 5.88 4.36
CA LEU A 105 6.23 6.59 3.69
C LEU A 105 6.53 6.88 2.23
N HIS A 106 7.79 6.80 1.80
CA HIS A 106 8.18 7.03 0.41
C HIS A 106 7.38 6.16 -0.55
N ARG A 107 7.23 4.87 -0.22
CA ARG A 107 6.44 3.92 -1.03
C ARG A 107 4.97 4.31 -1.14
N VAL A 108 4.38 4.83 -0.05
CA VAL A 108 2.97 5.26 -0.03
C VAL A 108 2.76 6.48 -0.90
N VAL A 109 3.67 7.46 -0.80
CA VAL A 109 3.66 8.69 -1.60
C VAL A 109 3.84 8.38 -3.09
N LEU A 110 4.83 7.55 -3.44
CA LEU A 110 5.06 7.13 -4.82
C LEU A 110 3.83 6.40 -5.38
N GLY A 111 3.24 5.48 -4.60
CA GLY A 111 2.02 4.78 -4.99
C GLY A 111 0.82 5.72 -5.20
N ASP A 112 0.66 6.77 -4.40
CA ASP A 112 -0.43 7.75 -4.57
C ASP A 112 -0.23 8.67 -5.79
N ARG A 113 0.99 8.81 -6.30
CA ARG A 113 1.28 9.54 -7.55
C ARG A 113 1.02 8.70 -8.79
N LEU A 114 1.12 7.37 -8.66
CA LEU A 114 0.93 6.44 -9.76
C LEU A 114 -0.55 6.04 -9.88
N LYS A 115 -1.08 6.12 -11.09
CA LYS A 115 -2.42 5.62 -11.40
C LYS A 115 -2.32 4.29 -12.11
N LEU A 116 -3.09 3.31 -11.64
CA LEU A 116 -3.19 2.04 -12.34
C LEU A 116 -4.07 2.21 -13.58
N THR A 117 -3.44 2.31 -14.75
CA THR A 117 -4.11 2.51 -16.05
C THR A 117 -3.53 1.56 -17.09
N ALA A 118 -4.27 1.33 -18.17
CA ALA A 118 -3.77 0.51 -19.29
C ALA A 118 -2.49 1.08 -19.91
N ALA A 119 -2.39 2.41 -20.05
CA ALA A 119 -1.20 3.08 -20.57
C ALA A 119 0.03 2.82 -19.67
N ALA A 120 -0.12 2.98 -18.36
CA ALA A 120 0.96 2.72 -17.41
C ALA A 120 1.44 1.25 -17.46
N LEU A 121 0.53 0.29 -17.66
CA LEU A 121 0.91 -1.12 -17.79
C LEU A 121 1.60 -1.44 -19.13
N LEU A 122 1.27 -0.71 -20.19
CA LEU A 122 1.95 -0.85 -21.48
C LEU A 122 3.39 -0.33 -21.43
N GLU A 123 3.64 0.74 -20.68
CA GLU A 123 4.98 1.32 -20.50
C GLU A 123 5.94 0.38 -19.76
N VAL A 124 5.44 -0.46 -18.85
CA VAL A 124 6.26 -1.43 -18.11
C VAL A 124 6.79 -2.55 -19.02
N GLY A 125 6.05 -2.90 -20.08
CA GLY A 125 6.49 -3.85 -21.12
C GLY A 125 6.50 -5.33 -20.70
N ASP A 126 7.05 -5.65 -19.53
CA ASP A 126 7.05 -7.01 -18.97
C ASP A 126 5.86 -7.24 -18.00
N ARG A 127 5.28 -8.44 -18.04
CA ARG A 127 4.10 -8.78 -17.23
C ARG A 127 4.44 -9.07 -15.78
N TRP A 128 5.63 -9.58 -15.46
CA TRP A 128 6.04 -9.79 -14.06
C TRP A 128 6.36 -8.47 -13.38
N ASP A 129 7.02 -7.57 -14.08
CA ASP A 129 7.21 -6.19 -13.63
C ASP A 129 5.87 -5.47 -13.49
N ALA A 130 4.94 -5.69 -14.42
CA ALA A 130 3.60 -5.12 -14.33
C ALA A 130 2.78 -5.68 -13.17
N LEU A 131 2.93 -6.96 -12.81
CA LEU A 131 2.37 -7.53 -11.58
C LEU A 131 2.93 -6.86 -10.32
N SER A 132 4.25 -6.65 -10.29
CA SER A 132 4.93 -5.93 -9.21
C SER A 132 4.43 -4.48 -9.11
N PHE A 133 4.24 -3.81 -10.24
CA PHE A 133 3.65 -2.48 -10.32
C PHE A 133 2.20 -2.46 -9.82
N ILE A 134 1.35 -3.40 -10.25
CA ILE A 134 -0.04 -3.51 -9.77
C ILE A 134 -0.04 -3.71 -8.26
N TRP A 135 0.79 -4.63 -7.75
CA TRP A 135 0.93 -4.85 -6.31
C TRP A 135 1.33 -3.55 -5.60
N PHE A 136 2.30 -2.82 -6.12
CA PHE A 136 2.76 -1.58 -5.50
C PHE A 136 1.69 -0.48 -5.49
N VAL A 137 1.00 -0.26 -6.62
CA VAL A 137 0.11 0.89 -6.85
C VAL A 137 -1.31 0.67 -6.34
N ARG A 138 -1.78 -0.59 -6.29
CA ARG A 138 -3.17 -0.91 -5.95
C ARG A 138 -3.65 -0.41 -4.57
N PRO A 139 -2.87 -0.44 -3.47
CA PRO A 139 -3.25 0.14 -2.17
C PRO A 139 -3.48 1.66 -2.21
N SER A 140 -3.00 2.30 -3.26
CA SER A 140 -3.12 3.73 -3.52
C SER A 140 -4.18 4.05 -4.58
N GLN A 141 -5.07 3.12 -4.90
CA GLN A 141 -6.27 3.40 -5.69
C GLN A 141 -7.47 3.68 -4.77
N ALA A 142 -8.55 4.22 -5.34
CA ALA A 142 -9.77 4.55 -4.59
C ALA A 142 -10.45 3.29 -4.02
N GLY A 143 -11.32 3.47 -3.02
CA GLY A 143 -11.96 2.35 -2.34
C GLY A 143 -13.00 1.62 -3.18
N ASP A 144 -13.59 2.31 -4.15
CA ASP A 144 -14.52 1.79 -5.15
C ASP A 144 -13.81 1.21 -6.39
N PHE A 145 -12.48 1.17 -6.40
CA PHE A 145 -11.70 0.67 -7.54
C PHE A 145 -12.16 -0.71 -8.06
N PRO A 146 -12.54 -1.70 -7.22
CA PRO A 146 -13.10 -2.98 -7.68
C PRO A 146 -14.33 -2.86 -8.59
N ARG A 147 -15.07 -1.75 -8.53
CA ARG A 147 -16.28 -1.49 -9.32
C ARG A 147 -16.09 -0.40 -10.37
N SER A 148 -14.94 0.27 -10.33
CA SER A 148 -14.65 1.43 -11.14
C SER A 148 -14.50 1.10 -12.62
N GLN A 149 -14.73 2.10 -13.47
CA GLN A 149 -14.40 2.01 -14.89
C GLN A 149 -12.88 1.88 -15.12
N HIS A 150 -12.04 2.36 -14.19
CA HIS A 150 -10.59 2.24 -14.30
C HIS A 150 -10.14 0.78 -14.33
N LEU A 151 -10.68 -0.06 -13.45
CA LEU A 151 -10.41 -1.50 -13.48
C LEU A 151 -10.90 -2.12 -14.79
N ARG A 152 -12.13 -1.81 -15.23
CA ARG A 152 -12.70 -2.35 -16.47
C ARG A 152 -11.92 -1.98 -17.73
N ASN A 153 -11.20 -0.86 -17.71
CA ASN A 153 -10.38 -0.39 -18.82
C ASN A 153 -8.96 -1.01 -18.84
N LEU A 154 -8.56 -1.79 -17.83
CA LEU A 154 -7.28 -2.49 -17.84
C LEU A 154 -7.33 -3.68 -18.83
N PRO A 155 -6.18 -4.15 -19.34
CA PRO A 155 -6.10 -5.42 -20.04
C PRO A 155 -6.69 -6.57 -19.20
N ALA A 156 -7.35 -7.54 -19.83
CA ALA A 156 -8.05 -8.63 -19.13
C ALA A 156 -7.16 -9.36 -18.11
N TRP A 157 -5.93 -9.71 -18.49
CA TRP A 157 -4.96 -10.36 -17.59
C TRP A 157 -4.66 -9.51 -16.36
N ALA A 158 -4.60 -8.18 -16.51
CA ALA A 158 -4.32 -7.24 -15.41
C ALA A 158 -5.55 -7.06 -14.51
N GLN A 159 -6.76 -7.12 -15.08
CA GLN A 159 -7.99 -7.17 -14.30
C GLN A 159 -8.01 -8.40 -13.40
N ASP A 160 -7.73 -9.58 -13.96
CA ASP A 160 -7.68 -10.84 -13.21
C ASP A 160 -6.56 -10.80 -12.14
N ALA A 161 -5.40 -10.23 -12.47
CA ALA A 161 -4.32 -10.04 -11.52
C ALA A 161 -4.72 -9.14 -10.34
N VAL A 162 -5.38 -8.01 -10.60
CA VAL A 162 -5.91 -7.13 -9.53
C VAL A 162 -6.86 -7.91 -8.62
N VAL A 163 -7.78 -8.70 -9.19
CA VAL A 163 -8.75 -9.49 -8.44
C VAL A 163 -8.05 -10.47 -7.50
N LEU A 164 -7.05 -11.23 -7.99
CA LEU A 164 -6.35 -12.22 -7.18
C LEU A 164 -5.41 -11.58 -6.13
N LEU A 165 -4.75 -10.45 -6.46
CA LEU A 165 -3.93 -9.71 -5.51
C LEU A 165 -4.77 -9.07 -4.40
N ASP A 166 -5.95 -8.56 -4.75
CA ASP A 166 -6.91 -8.02 -3.80
C ASP A 166 -7.50 -9.12 -2.90
N LEU A 167 -7.87 -10.28 -3.47
CA LEU A 167 -8.27 -11.46 -2.71
C LEU A 167 -7.21 -11.86 -1.69
N ARG A 168 -5.96 -11.99 -2.14
CA ARG A 168 -4.81 -12.34 -1.28
C ARG A 168 -4.66 -11.35 -0.12
N ARG A 169 -4.81 -10.05 -0.37
CA ARG A 169 -4.75 -9.01 0.68
C ARG A 169 -5.91 -9.10 1.65
N GLU A 170 -7.12 -9.26 1.14
CA GLU A 170 -8.31 -9.33 1.98
C GLU A 170 -8.25 -10.56 2.90
N LEU A 171 -7.76 -11.71 2.39
CA LEU A 171 -7.46 -12.90 3.18
C LEU A 171 -6.47 -12.60 4.32
N GLN A 172 -5.35 -11.92 4.01
CA GLN A 172 -4.33 -11.58 5.02
C GLN A 172 -4.81 -10.58 6.08
N LEU A 173 -5.69 -9.66 5.69
CA LEU A 173 -6.12 -8.57 6.56
C LEU A 173 -7.36 -8.93 7.40
N ARG A 174 -8.31 -9.66 6.81
CA ARG A 174 -9.66 -9.86 7.36
C ARG A 174 -10.16 -11.30 7.29
N GLY A 175 -9.38 -12.24 6.74
CA GLY A 175 -9.71 -13.67 6.70
C GLY A 175 -10.66 -14.07 5.58
N THR A 176 -10.93 -15.37 5.50
CA THR A 176 -11.69 -16.04 4.42
C THR A 176 -13.11 -15.50 4.25
N GLU A 177 -13.84 -15.29 5.34
CA GLU A 177 -15.23 -14.81 5.29
C GLU A 177 -15.32 -13.44 4.61
N SER A 178 -14.45 -12.48 5.01
CA SER A 178 -14.39 -11.16 4.40
C SER A 178 -13.94 -11.21 2.93
N ALA A 179 -12.98 -12.07 2.62
CA ALA A 179 -12.36 -12.16 1.30
C ALA A 179 -13.27 -12.79 0.23
N LEU A 180 -14.18 -13.68 0.64
CA LEU A 180 -15.12 -14.39 -0.24
C LEU A 180 -16.54 -13.82 -0.15
N SER A 181 -16.74 -12.72 0.56
CA SER A 181 -18.01 -12.01 0.65
C SER A 181 -18.36 -11.31 -0.66
N ASP A 182 -19.65 -11.33 -1.04
CA ASP A 182 -20.19 -10.58 -2.17
C ASP A 182 -20.46 -9.10 -1.83
N GLU A 183 -20.24 -8.70 -0.57
CA GLU A 183 -20.41 -7.32 -0.12
C GLU A 183 -19.37 -6.36 -0.72
N PRO A 184 -19.73 -5.06 -0.89
CA PRO A 184 -18.76 -4.02 -1.21
C PRO A 184 -17.60 -3.96 -0.23
N GLY A 185 -16.41 -3.66 -0.75
CA GLY A 185 -15.23 -3.40 0.09
C GLY A 185 -14.01 -2.97 -0.73
N PHE A 186 -13.02 -2.40 -0.04
CA PHE A 186 -11.84 -1.80 -0.67
C PHE A 186 -11.04 -2.77 -1.57
N TYR A 187 -10.94 -4.03 -1.16
CA TYR A 187 -10.30 -5.13 -1.91
C TYR A 187 -11.31 -6.22 -2.29
N ARG A 188 -12.61 -6.01 -2.06
CA ARG A 188 -13.61 -7.06 -2.25
C ARG A 188 -14.10 -7.06 -3.69
N HIS A 189 -14.03 -8.23 -4.31
CA HIS A 189 -14.61 -8.53 -5.60
C HIS A 189 -15.69 -9.59 -5.39
N GLY A 190 -16.79 -9.54 -6.15
CA GLY A 190 -17.83 -10.56 -6.05
C GLY A 190 -17.25 -11.95 -6.32
N PHE A 191 -17.73 -12.97 -5.61
CA PHE A 191 -17.14 -14.30 -5.65
C PHE A 191 -17.12 -14.89 -7.06
N ALA A 192 -18.16 -14.63 -7.87
CA ALA A 192 -18.21 -15.06 -9.26
C ALA A 192 -17.01 -14.52 -10.08
N ARG A 193 -16.63 -13.26 -9.85
CA ARG A 193 -15.49 -12.61 -10.49
C ARG A 193 -14.17 -13.20 -10.00
N VAL A 194 -14.06 -13.49 -8.70
CA VAL A 194 -12.90 -14.18 -8.12
C VAL A 194 -12.72 -15.57 -8.74
N CYS A 195 -13.78 -16.37 -8.85
CA CYS A 195 -13.72 -17.69 -9.47
C CYS A 195 -13.42 -17.64 -10.98
N GLU A 196 -13.86 -16.61 -11.69
CA GLU A 196 -13.52 -16.40 -13.10
C GLU A 196 -12.02 -16.09 -13.26
N ALA A 197 -11.49 -15.16 -12.47
CA ALA A 197 -10.06 -14.84 -12.47
C ALA A 197 -9.21 -16.07 -12.11
N ALA A 198 -9.62 -16.84 -11.09
CA ALA A 198 -8.95 -18.07 -10.71
C ALA A 198 -8.98 -19.12 -11.82
N ARG A 199 -10.11 -19.33 -12.50
CA ARG A 199 -10.20 -20.27 -13.64
C ARG A 199 -9.25 -19.90 -14.78
N ARG A 200 -9.07 -18.61 -15.05
CA ARG A 200 -8.15 -18.12 -16.10
C ARG A 200 -6.67 -18.31 -15.77
N THR A 201 -6.32 -18.61 -14.52
CA THR A 201 -4.95 -19.03 -14.17
C THR A 201 -4.61 -20.43 -14.69
N GLY A 202 -5.62 -21.25 -15.01
CA GLY A 202 -5.45 -22.66 -15.36
C GLY A 202 -5.21 -23.59 -14.15
N SER A 203 -5.13 -23.06 -12.93
CA SER A 203 -4.94 -23.87 -11.71
C SER A 203 -6.28 -24.41 -11.20
N SER A 204 -6.51 -25.71 -11.40
CA SER A 204 -7.67 -26.41 -10.81
C SER A 204 -7.61 -26.41 -9.29
N GLU A 205 -6.41 -26.57 -8.71
CA GLU A 205 -6.20 -26.54 -7.26
C GLU A 205 -6.65 -25.22 -6.63
N LEU A 206 -6.36 -24.08 -7.27
CA LEU A 206 -6.81 -22.78 -6.79
C LEU A 206 -8.34 -22.67 -6.82
N VAL A 207 -8.98 -23.15 -7.88
CA VAL A 207 -10.43 -23.13 -8.01
C VAL A 207 -11.09 -24.02 -6.96
N ASP A 208 -10.57 -25.23 -6.76
CA ASP A 208 -11.07 -26.17 -5.76
C ASP A 208 -10.90 -25.62 -4.34
N ALA A 209 -9.73 -25.03 -4.04
CA ALA A 209 -9.47 -24.38 -2.76
C ALA A 209 -10.44 -23.20 -2.50
N LEU A 210 -10.74 -22.39 -3.51
CA LEU A 210 -11.73 -21.30 -3.40
C LEU A 210 -13.14 -21.82 -3.11
N LEU A 211 -13.57 -22.86 -3.83
CA LEU A 211 -14.88 -23.46 -3.65
C LEU A 211 -15.01 -24.19 -2.31
N ALA A 212 -13.93 -24.80 -1.82
CA ALA A 212 -13.85 -25.40 -0.50
C ALA A 212 -13.92 -24.32 0.59
N ALA A 213 -13.09 -23.27 0.48
CA ALA A 213 -13.03 -22.16 1.43
C ALA A 213 -14.35 -21.38 1.56
N ARG A 214 -15.17 -21.34 0.50
CA ARG A 214 -16.53 -20.76 0.57
C ARG A 214 -17.53 -21.64 1.30
N ARG A 215 -17.38 -22.96 1.22
CA ARG A 215 -18.30 -23.94 1.85
C ARG A 215 -17.96 -24.17 3.31
N ASP A 216 -16.67 -24.27 3.61
CA ASP A 216 -16.14 -24.52 4.94
C ASP A 216 -15.05 -23.47 5.20
N VAL A 217 -15.41 -22.44 5.96
CA VAL A 217 -14.57 -21.26 6.25
C VAL A 217 -13.42 -21.70 7.18
N GLY A 218 -12.46 -22.44 6.65
CA GLY A 218 -11.53 -23.22 7.49
C GLY A 218 -10.06 -23.21 7.07
N GLN A 219 -9.70 -22.78 5.85
CA GLN A 219 -8.31 -22.94 5.37
C GLN A 219 -7.74 -21.71 4.63
N PRO A 220 -7.63 -20.55 5.28
CA PRO A 220 -7.00 -19.38 4.66
C PRO A 220 -5.54 -19.63 4.26
N GLN A 221 -4.80 -20.46 5.00
CA GLN A 221 -3.39 -20.77 4.70
C GLN A 221 -3.21 -21.44 3.34
N ARG A 222 -3.96 -22.51 3.04
CA ARG A 222 -3.81 -23.21 1.75
C ARG A 222 -4.15 -22.30 0.56
N LEU A 223 -5.17 -21.47 0.71
CA LEU A 223 -5.54 -20.49 -0.32
C LEU A 223 -4.46 -19.41 -0.50
N LEU A 224 -3.83 -18.95 0.60
CA LEU A 224 -2.71 -18.02 0.53
C LEU A 224 -1.47 -18.64 -0.12
N GLU A 225 -1.14 -19.90 0.19
CA GLU A 225 -0.04 -20.63 -0.44
C GLU A 225 -0.22 -20.70 -1.97
N LEU A 226 -1.42 -21.05 -2.43
CA LEU A 226 -1.73 -21.10 -3.86
C LEU A 226 -1.70 -19.70 -4.51
N LEU A 227 -2.10 -18.66 -3.79
CA LEU A 227 -2.00 -17.27 -4.26
C LEU A 227 -0.56 -16.70 -4.19
N ASP A 228 0.35 -17.38 -3.50
CA ASP A 228 1.79 -17.07 -3.49
C ASP A 228 2.58 -17.95 -4.49
N ASP A 229 1.93 -18.93 -5.13
CA ASP A 229 2.56 -19.84 -6.10
C ASP A 229 2.84 -19.15 -7.45
N VAL A 230 4.11 -19.20 -7.87
CA VAL A 230 4.58 -18.69 -9.15
C VAL A 230 3.82 -19.29 -10.34
N GLN A 231 3.39 -20.55 -10.27
CA GLN A 231 2.67 -21.21 -11.37
C GLN A 231 1.29 -20.58 -11.61
N VAL A 232 0.59 -20.17 -10.55
CA VAL A 232 -0.70 -19.47 -10.65
C VAL A 232 -0.54 -18.14 -11.37
N TRP A 233 0.50 -17.38 -11.03
CA TRP A 233 0.80 -16.10 -11.68
C TRP A 233 1.37 -16.28 -13.09
N GLY A 234 2.11 -17.36 -13.33
CA GLY A 234 2.64 -17.73 -14.64
C GLY A 234 1.53 -17.99 -15.65
N GLY A 235 0.46 -18.69 -15.24
CA GLY A 235 -0.72 -18.92 -16.09
C GLY A 235 -1.42 -17.61 -16.50
N LEU A 236 -1.56 -16.67 -15.57
CA LEU A 236 -2.10 -15.33 -15.85
C LEU A 236 -1.19 -14.51 -16.77
N ALA A 237 0.11 -14.53 -16.51
CA ALA A 237 1.11 -13.82 -17.29
C ALA A 237 1.25 -14.37 -18.72
N GLN A 238 0.72 -15.55 -19.03
CA GLN A 238 0.75 -16.15 -20.36
C GLN A 238 -0.58 -16.00 -21.14
N LEU A 239 -1.62 -15.38 -20.56
CA LEU A 239 -2.90 -15.19 -21.25
C LEU A 239 -2.71 -14.42 -22.58
N PRO A 240 -3.24 -14.92 -23.71
CA PRO A 240 -3.10 -14.23 -24.97
C PRO A 240 -3.79 -12.86 -24.91
N PRO A 241 -3.22 -11.82 -25.56
CA PRO A 241 -3.89 -10.52 -25.65
C PRO A 241 -5.21 -10.68 -26.42
N GLY A 242 -6.33 -10.76 -25.71
CA GLY A 242 -7.67 -10.85 -26.30
C GLY A 242 -8.59 -11.97 -25.80
N SER A 243 -8.19 -12.77 -24.81
CA SER A 243 -9.00 -13.89 -24.28
C SER A 243 -10.19 -13.48 -23.38
N ALA A 244 -10.63 -12.22 -23.42
CA ALA A 244 -11.88 -11.79 -22.80
C ALA A 244 -12.98 -11.69 -23.87
N ARG A 245 -13.74 -12.78 -24.01
CA ARG A 245 -15.13 -12.73 -24.49
C ARG A 245 -16.03 -13.29 -23.41
#